data_AF-A0A7S2A0E3-F1
#
_entry.id   AF-A0A7S2A0E3-F1
#
_cell.length_a   1.000
_cell.length_b   1.000
_cell.length_c   1.000
_cell.angle_alpha   90.00
_cell.angle_beta   90.00
_cell.angle_gamma   90.00
#
_symmetry.space_group_name_H-M   'P 1'
#
loop_
_entity.id
_entity.type
_entity.pdbx_description
1 polymer ?
#
loop_
_entity_poly.entity_id
_entity_poly.type
_entity_poly.pdbx_seq_one_letter_code
_entity_poly.pdbx_strand_id
1 'polypeptide(L)'
;VVLAALSDLPGGAELMMTDNGWTEGGGFGTTEGTRKLVVPPGGIAAGAVFGLGGDPPLPLSDSWEGVSGTFALSTSSDEIHLYCLDLDSMGNPAVPYHVSALTYAPSGWTGGAPPRDLP
;
A
#
# COMPACT_ATOMS: atom_id res chain seq x y z
N VAL A 1 4.78 9.36 -0.75
CA VAL A 1 4.35 8.58 0.43
C VAL A 1 5.59 8.11 1.17
N VAL A 2 5.70 8.41 2.47
CA VAL A 2 6.81 7.94 3.33
C VAL A 2 6.28 6.79 4.19
N LEU A 3 7.00 5.68 4.21
CA LEU A 3 6.70 4.48 4.99
C LEU A 3 7.85 4.20 5.95
N ALA A 4 7.51 3.65 7.11
CA ALA A 4 8.48 3.14 8.08
C ALA A 4 8.17 1.66 8.36
N ALA A 5 9.17 0.79 8.20
CA ALA A 5 9.02 -0.62 8.53
C ALA A 5 8.96 -0.77 10.05
N LEU A 6 7.86 -1.27 10.60
CA LEU A 6 7.73 -1.53 12.04
C LEU A 6 8.30 -2.90 12.46
N SER A 7 8.52 -3.78 11.49
CA SER A 7 9.16 -5.08 11.62
C SER A 7 10.02 -5.35 10.39
N ASP A 8 10.89 -6.35 10.48
CA ASP A 8 11.65 -6.80 9.31
C ASP A 8 10.70 -7.30 8.22
N LEU A 9 10.90 -6.81 7.00
CA LEU A 9 10.21 -7.27 5.80
C LEU A 9 11.13 -8.23 5.04
N PRO A 10 10.72 -9.49 4.83
CA PRO A 10 11.56 -10.46 4.14
C PRO A 10 11.72 -10.11 2.67
N GLY A 11 12.90 -10.42 2.11
CA GLY A 11 13.14 -10.26 0.68
C GLY A 11 12.17 -11.09 -0.17
N GLY A 12 11.71 -10.51 -1.26
CA GLY A 12 10.71 -11.10 -2.15
C GLY A 12 9.26 -10.91 -1.72
N ALA A 13 8.98 -10.35 -0.54
CA ALA A 13 7.60 -9.97 -0.18
C ALA A 13 7.07 -8.92 -1.17
N GLU A 14 5.78 -9.02 -1.52
CA GLU A 14 5.12 -8.02 -2.36
C GLU A 14 4.26 -7.10 -1.50
N LEU A 15 4.54 -5.80 -1.56
CA LEU A 15 3.71 -4.76 -0.99
C LEU A 15 2.91 -4.09 -2.09
N MET A 16 1.61 -3.97 -1.87
CA MET A 16 0.69 -3.30 -2.77
C MET A 16 0.24 -2.00 -2.12
N MET A 17 0.14 -0.94 -2.92
CA MET A 17 -0.37 0.35 -2.47
C MET A 17 -1.36 0.89 -3.49
N THR A 18 -2.54 1.29 -3.04
CA THR A 18 -3.57 1.88 -3.92
C THR A 18 -4.20 3.10 -3.29
N ASP A 19 -4.60 4.04 -4.14
CA ASP A 19 -5.44 5.18 -3.78
C ASP A 19 -6.94 4.87 -3.94
N ASN A 20 -7.29 3.74 -4.58
CA ASN A 20 -8.67 3.31 -4.69
C ASN A 20 -9.34 3.17 -3.33
N GLY A 21 -10.53 3.78 -3.22
CA GLY A 21 -11.37 3.63 -2.04
C GLY A 21 -11.84 2.19 -1.82
N TRP A 22 -12.00 1.80 -0.56
CA TRP A 22 -12.60 0.52 -0.21
C TRP A 22 -14.13 0.58 -0.37
N THR A 23 -14.70 -0.42 -1.04
CA THR A 23 -16.15 -0.49 -1.29
C THR A 23 -16.86 -1.35 -0.25
N GLU A 24 -18.14 -1.07 0.00
CA GLU A 24 -19.01 -1.92 0.84
C GLU A 24 -19.12 -3.37 0.33
N GLY A 25 -18.77 -3.61 -0.94
CA GLY A 25 -18.73 -4.94 -1.55
C GLY A 25 -17.52 -5.80 -1.20
N GLY A 26 -16.60 -5.32 -0.34
CA GLY A 26 -15.44 -6.08 0.11
C GLY A 26 -14.27 -6.08 -0.88
N GLY A 27 -14.05 -4.97 -1.58
CA GLY A 27 -12.92 -4.82 -2.49
C GLY A 27 -12.64 -3.37 -2.85
N PHE A 28 -11.52 -3.15 -3.54
CA PHE A 28 -11.15 -1.82 -4.04
C PHE A 28 -12.03 -1.39 -5.21
N GLY A 29 -12.28 -0.08 -5.29
CA GLY A 29 -12.73 0.54 -6.53
C GLY A 29 -11.74 0.29 -7.69
N THR A 30 -12.14 0.70 -8.89
CA THR A 30 -11.35 0.47 -10.13
C THR A 30 -11.01 1.76 -10.87
N THR A 31 -11.23 2.91 -10.22
CA THR A 31 -11.11 4.23 -10.84
C THR A 31 -9.73 4.86 -10.69
N GLU A 32 -8.91 4.36 -9.76
CA GLU A 32 -7.61 4.92 -9.40
C GLU A 32 -6.46 3.91 -9.57
N GLY A 33 -5.27 4.24 -9.05
CA GLY A 33 -4.03 3.53 -9.31
C GLY A 33 -3.64 2.51 -8.27
N THR A 34 -2.90 1.50 -8.73
CA THR A 34 -2.21 0.56 -7.86
C THR A 34 -0.72 0.53 -8.20
N ARG A 35 0.10 0.48 -7.16
CA ARG A 35 1.55 0.35 -7.20
C ARG A 35 1.97 -0.90 -6.46
N LYS A 36 3.03 -1.55 -6.95
CA LYS A 36 3.62 -2.74 -6.33
C LYS A 36 5.09 -2.50 -6.04
N LEU A 37 5.55 -2.90 -4.87
CA LEU A 37 6.95 -3.00 -4.52
C LEU A 37 7.28 -4.46 -4.18
N VAL A 38 8.27 -5.02 -4.86
CA VAL A 38 8.88 -6.29 -4.45
C VAL A 38 10.05 -5.95 -3.52
N VAL A 39 10.00 -6.44 -2.28
CA VAL A 39 11.06 -6.19 -1.29
C VAL A 39 12.37 -6.78 -1.81
N PRO A 40 13.49 -6.02 -1.80
CA PRO A 40 14.77 -6.49 -2.33
C PRO A 40 15.26 -7.78 -1.66
N PRO A 41 16.12 -8.60 -2.30
CA PRO A 41 16.58 -9.89 -1.76
C PRO A 41 17.22 -9.87 -0.36
N GLY A 42 17.66 -8.70 0.14
CA GLY A 42 18.19 -8.52 1.50
C GLY A 42 17.13 -8.14 2.55
N GLY A 43 15.86 -8.01 2.17
CA GLY A 43 14.80 -7.52 3.04
C GLY A 43 14.85 -6.00 3.27
N ILE A 44 13.94 -5.51 4.10
CA ILE A 44 13.95 -4.17 4.68
C ILE A 44 13.90 -4.34 6.19
N ALA A 45 14.90 -3.82 6.90
CA ALA A 45 14.98 -3.96 8.35
C ALA A 45 13.93 -3.10 9.08
N ALA A 46 13.51 -3.54 10.26
CA ALA A 46 12.70 -2.73 11.17
C ALA A 46 13.37 -1.38 11.45
N GLY A 47 12.57 -0.32 11.47
CA GLY A 47 13.02 1.07 11.62
C GLY A 47 13.48 1.75 10.32
N ALA A 48 13.62 1.01 9.21
CA ALA A 48 13.96 1.61 7.93
C ALA A 48 12.83 2.50 7.39
N VAL A 49 13.22 3.62 6.77
CA VAL A 49 12.30 4.55 6.09
C VAL A 49 12.49 4.41 4.57
N PHE A 50 11.39 4.23 3.86
CA PHE A 50 11.35 4.04 2.41
C PHE A 50 10.02 4.58 1.86
N GLY A 51 9.78 4.52 0.55
CA GLY A 51 8.46 4.86 0.04
C GLY A 51 8.44 5.18 -1.44
N LEU A 52 7.46 5.99 -1.83
CA LEU A 52 7.19 6.39 -3.21
C LEU A 52 7.33 7.92 -3.35
N GLY A 53 8.13 8.37 -4.33
CA GLY A 53 8.41 9.78 -4.58
C GLY A 53 9.38 10.42 -3.57
N GLY A 54 9.21 11.72 -3.32
CA GLY A 54 10.05 12.53 -2.43
C GLY A 54 10.98 13.50 -3.16
N ASP A 55 11.40 14.56 -2.46
CA ASP A 55 12.50 15.45 -2.87
C ASP A 55 13.37 15.79 -1.64
N PRO A 56 14.56 15.18 -1.47
CA PRO A 56 15.17 14.21 -2.38
C PRO A 56 14.39 12.88 -2.45
N PRO A 57 14.59 12.06 -3.51
CA PRO A 57 13.91 10.78 -3.64
C PRO A 57 14.10 9.88 -2.42
N LEU A 58 13.02 9.26 -1.96
CA LEU A 58 13.05 8.31 -0.86
C LEU A 58 13.78 7.02 -1.27
N PRO A 59 14.37 6.27 -0.32
CA PRO A 59 14.80 4.91 -0.60
C PRO A 59 13.67 4.10 -1.24
N LEU A 60 13.99 3.37 -2.31
CA LEU A 60 13.07 2.56 -3.11
C LEU A 60 11.98 3.35 -3.87
N SER A 61 12.10 4.68 -4.01
CA SER A 61 11.12 5.51 -4.74
C SER A 61 10.81 5.00 -6.14
N ASP A 62 11.85 4.54 -6.84
CA ASP A 62 11.78 4.13 -8.24
C ASP A 62 11.56 2.61 -8.40
N SER A 63 11.48 1.89 -7.28
CA SER A 63 11.22 0.43 -7.26
C SER A 63 9.73 0.09 -7.24
N TRP A 64 8.86 1.10 -7.19
CA TRP A 64 7.41 0.91 -7.27
C TRP A 64 6.95 0.80 -8.71
N GLU A 65 6.43 -0.37 -9.07
CA GLU A 65 5.91 -0.66 -10.39
C GLU A 65 4.43 -0.27 -10.49
N GLY A 66 4.02 0.24 -11.65
CA GLY A 66 2.61 0.48 -11.97
C GLY A 66 1.90 -0.84 -12.26
N VAL A 67 0.86 -1.16 -11.49
CA VAL A 67 0.02 -2.36 -11.70
C VAL A 67 -1.23 -2.01 -12.52
N SER A 68 -1.91 -0.93 -12.12
CA SER A 68 -3.11 -0.42 -12.76
C SER A 68 -3.24 1.08 -12.53
N GLY A 69 -4.03 1.73 -13.38
CA GLY A 69 -4.43 3.13 -13.21
C GLY A 69 -3.28 4.12 -12.98
N THR A 70 -3.64 5.30 -12.50
CA THR A 70 -2.69 6.33 -12.08
C THR A 70 -2.84 6.54 -10.60
N PHE A 71 -1.77 6.29 -9.85
CA PHE A 71 -1.71 6.59 -8.42
C PHE A 71 -1.38 8.08 -8.27
N ALA A 72 -2.33 8.89 -7.83
CA ALA A 72 -2.22 10.33 -7.79
C ALA A 72 -2.94 10.91 -6.57
N LEU A 73 -2.16 11.27 -5.55
CA LEU A 73 -2.71 11.82 -4.32
C LEU A 73 -3.12 13.28 -4.49
N SER A 74 -4.38 13.57 -4.19
CA SER A 74 -5.01 14.88 -4.10
C SER A 74 -5.06 15.39 -2.65
N THR A 75 -5.43 16.66 -2.48
CA THR A 75 -5.56 17.30 -1.16
C THR A 75 -6.98 17.19 -0.59
N SER A 76 -7.82 16.29 -1.10
CA SER A 76 -9.15 16.05 -0.54
C SER A 76 -9.69 14.66 -0.83
N SER A 77 -10.11 13.94 0.21
CA SER A 77 -10.86 12.68 0.14
C SER A 77 -10.11 11.45 -0.38
N ASP A 78 -8.79 11.54 -0.50
CA ASP A 78 -7.97 10.41 -0.92
C ASP A 78 -7.77 9.41 0.21
N GLU A 79 -7.72 8.14 -0.18
CA GLU A 79 -7.33 7.04 0.67
C GLU A 79 -5.97 6.50 0.24
N ILE A 80 -5.22 5.90 1.16
CA ILE A 80 -4.04 5.11 0.83
C ILE A 80 -4.19 3.80 1.58
N HIS A 81 -4.31 2.73 0.82
CA HIS A 81 -4.33 1.38 1.34
C HIS A 81 -3.00 0.71 1.04
N LEU A 82 -2.29 0.28 2.08
CA LEU A 82 -1.10 -0.56 1.99
C LEU A 82 -1.51 -1.97 2.39
N TYR A 83 -1.26 -2.95 1.53
CA TYR A 83 -1.71 -4.32 1.73
C TYR A 83 -0.74 -5.33 1.10
N CYS A 84 -0.82 -6.56 1.58
CA CYS A 84 -0.25 -7.73 0.90
C CYS A 84 -1.41 -8.50 0.26
N LEU A 85 -1.12 -9.37 -0.70
CA LEU A 85 -2.12 -10.29 -1.23
C LEU A 85 -1.90 -11.66 -0.60
N ASP A 86 -2.92 -12.15 0.10
CA ASP A 86 -2.96 -13.56 0.49
C ASP A 86 -3.14 -14.39 -0.77
N LEU A 87 -2.37 -15.47 -0.84
CA LEU A 87 -2.48 -16.43 -1.92
C LEU A 87 -3.62 -17.42 -1.63
N ASP A 88 -4.42 -17.75 -2.63
CA ASP A 88 -5.37 -18.86 -2.55
C ASP A 88 -4.64 -20.20 -2.42
N SER A 89 -5.41 -21.27 -2.25
CA SER A 89 -4.88 -22.65 -2.17
C SER A 89 -4.13 -23.11 -3.43
N MET A 90 -4.20 -22.37 -4.52
CA MET A 90 -3.49 -22.62 -5.77
C MET A 90 -2.27 -21.68 -5.95
N GLY A 91 -2.01 -20.80 -4.98
CA GLY A 91 -0.89 -19.85 -5.02
C GLY A 91 -1.19 -18.57 -5.80
N ASN A 92 -2.45 -18.29 -6.16
CA ASN A 92 -2.81 -17.06 -6.85
C ASN A 92 -3.16 -15.95 -5.86
N PRO A 93 -2.81 -14.68 -6.14
CA PRO A 93 -3.23 -13.56 -5.31
C PRO A 93 -4.76 -13.46 -5.27
N ALA A 94 -5.35 -13.51 -4.08
CA ALA A 94 -6.80 -13.66 -3.93
C ALA A 94 -7.45 -12.60 -3.04
N VAL A 95 -6.87 -12.29 -1.87
CA VAL A 95 -7.51 -11.40 -0.88
C VAL A 95 -6.51 -10.38 -0.35
N PRO A 96 -6.86 -9.08 -0.32
CA PRO A 96 -6.03 -8.07 0.35
C PRO A 96 -5.94 -8.33 1.86
N TYR A 97 -4.74 -8.56 2.36
CA TYR A 97 -4.42 -8.44 3.78
C TYR A 97 -3.95 -7.02 4.07
N HIS A 98 -4.83 -6.20 4.64
CA HIS A 98 -4.51 -4.80 4.92
C HIS A 98 -3.43 -4.67 5.99
N VAL A 99 -2.35 -3.98 5.64
CA VAL A 99 -1.26 -3.61 6.55
C VAL A 99 -1.55 -2.24 7.18
N SER A 100 -2.06 -1.29 6.38
CA SER A 100 -2.44 0.04 6.84
C SER A 100 -3.46 0.69 5.90
N ALA A 101 -4.32 1.53 6.46
CA ALA A 101 -5.22 2.41 5.70
C ALA A 101 -5.12 3.85 6.24
N LEU A 102 -4.94 4.80 5.35
CA LEU A 102 -4.86 6.23 5.68
C LEU A 102 -5.92 6.97 4.87
N THR A 103 -6.62 7.89 5.50
CA THR A 103 -7.59 8.76 4.80
C THR A 103 -7.19 10.20 5.04
N TYR A 104 -7.25 11.02 3.98
CA TYR A 104 -7.03 12.45 4.10
C TYR A 104 -8.31 13.18 4.51
N ALA A 105 -8.26 13.87 5.65
CA ALA A 105 -9.29 14.79 6.10
C ALA A 105 -8.78 16.25 6.05
N PRO A 106 -9.64 17.27 6.17
CA PRO A 106 -9.20 18.66 6.24
C PRO A 106 -8.21 18.95 7.38
N SER A 107 -8.21 18.13 8.43
CA SER A 107 -7.24 18.19 9.54
C SER A 107 -5.93 17.42 9.28
N GLY A 108 -5.76 16.85 8.09
CA GLY A 108 -4.61 16.05 7.68
C GLY A 108 -4.94 14.55 7.53
N TRP A 109 -3.88 13.76 7.34
CA TRP A 109 -3.96 12.30 7.25
C TRP A 109 -4.29 11.70 8.62
N THR A 110 -5.32 10.86 8.66
CA THR A 110 -5.68 10.08 9.84
C THR A 110 -5.56 8.60 9.54
N GLY A 111 -5.02 7.83 10.49
CA GLY A 111 -5.04 6.38 10.42
C GLY A 111 -6.45 5.85 10.61
N GLY A 112 -6.93 5.07 9.65
CA GLY A 112 -8.13 4.27 9.79
C GLY A 112 -7.79 2.89 10.34
N ALA A 113 -8.70 2.28 11.09
CA ALA A 113 -8.68 0.83 11.17
C ALA A 113 -8.90 0.30 9.75
N PRO A 114 -8.14 -0.70 9.27
CA PRO A 114 -8.51 -1.36 8.03
C PRO A 114 -9.97 -1.83 8.13
N PRO A 115 -10.75 -1.82 7.04
CA PRO A 115 -12.14 -2.24 7.06
C PRO A 115 -12.25 -3.58 7.78
N ARG A 116 -12.85 -3.57 8.99
CA ARG A 116 -13.05 -4.78 9.79
C ARG A 116 -14.25 -5.51 9.25
N ASP A 117 -14.09 -6.15 8.09
CA ASP A 117 -15.01 -7.15 7.57
C ASP A 117 -14.21 -8.11 6.67
N LEU A 118 -13.26 -8.83 7.27
CA LEU A 118 -12.78 -10.10 6.73
C LEU A 118 -13.09 -11.17 7.80
N PRO A 119 -13.75 -12.28 7.42
CA PRO A 119 -14.07 -13.38 8.34
C PRO A 119 -12.83 -14.03 8.96
#